data_AF-A0A7K4QZE4-F1
#
_entry.id   AF-A0A7K4QZE4-F1
#
_cell.length_a   1.000
_cell.length_b   1.000
_cell.length_c   1.000
_cell.angle_alpha   90.00
_cell.angle_beta   90.00
_cell.angle_gamma   90.00
#
_symmetry.space_group_name_H-M   'P 1'
#
loop_
_entity.id
_entity.type
_entity.pdbx_description
1 polymer ?
#
loop_
_entity_poly.entity_id
_entity_poly.type
_entity_poly.pdbx_seq_one_letter_code
_entity_poly.pdbx_strand_id
1 'polypeptide(L)'
;LLLPLLLLGMGLGEPAEPEPLAPSGAQCLQHACFAVFWGSRPFAAASAECGRGGGHLMTVRSTVAEEAIALLLQDRGGRLWLGLSLAPSLRCTEPAWRLRGFRWVTEDNRTDHTNWAPSGPRCGQRCVTVSRELRWEERRCEEPADGFLCEYNYGSSCPLLPPAEGLAVSYATPFGARGGEFLALPPRSVASVPALGLELRCDEDGEGGRPRWGRAVPGAWPCRLGGGGCEGTCGEAEGRPRCSCPDGSVLGPDGRGCRSPCAGAPCQQHCVVSGSSFVCMCDAGYHLGADGSTCEDNDDCASEPGLCEQLCVNTMGGFECRCHAGYRMVDGHCQRESHCYRAPCEQSCEDVPGGYRCGCYEGYAVDPRDPKRCQPHCSDSQCPPLCDQYGQDCKCPEGFLLDDDELCVDIDECDMNYCEHNCTNHPGGFQCHCPAGYRLVNDIDCAAVPEQDAEGPYSGDSESQTLPPHTPAPRTPAPSRSPPKAELLHPGALVGIAVGAVLTALALLALGYHLAKKRCRPPATMDYKCGGPHEKELGLQPVAS
;
A
#
# COMPACT_ATOMS: atom_id res chain seq x y z
N LEU A 1 -40.45 24.78 73.19
CA LEU A 1 -39.43 25.85 73.07
C LEU A 1 -38.97 25.91 71.62
N LEU A 2 -38.51 27.09 71.18
CA LEU A 2 -37.62 27.34 70.04
C LEU A 2 -38.14 27.16 68.60
N LEU A 3 -37.62 28.05 67.77
CA LEU A 3 -37.97 28.48 66.41
C LEU A 3 -37.74 27.44 65.30
N PRO A 4 -38.30 27.67 64.09
CA PRO A 4 -37.80 27.06 62.84
C PRO A 4 -36.50 27.73 62.37
N LEU A 5 -35.65 27.00 61.65
CA LEU A 5 -34.60 27.60 60.82
C LEU A 5 -35.15 27.92 59.43
N LEU A 6 -35.08 29.19 59.02
CA LEU A 6 -35.01 29.52 57.59
C LEU A 6 -33.56 29.30 57.12
N LEU A 7 -33.41 28.63 55.98
CA LEU A 7 -32.20 28.72 55.17
C LEU A 7 -32.58 29.36 53.83
N LEU A 8 -31.89 30.44 53.46
CA LEU A 8 -32.12 31.12 52.20
C LEU A 8 -31.55 30.27 51.05
N GLY A 9 -32.43 29.59 50.33
CA GLY A 9 -32.17 29.11 48.98
C GLY A 9 -32.10 30.27 47.99
N MET A 10 -31.10 31.15 48.14
CA MET A 10 -30.74 32.14 47.12
C MET A 10 -30.19 31.39 45.91
N GLY A 11 -31.08 31.09 44.96
CA GLY A 11 -30.69 30.54 43.67
C GLY A 11 -29.78 31.54 42.96
N LEU A 12 -28.48 31.27 42.96
CA LEU A 12 -27.56 31.87 42.00
C LEU A 12 -27.98 31.35 40.63
N GLY A 13 -28.80 32.13 39.92
CA GLY A 13 -29.02 31.90 38.51
C GLY A 13 -27.68 31.98 37.81
N GLU A 14 -27.29 30.90 37.14
CA GLU A 14 -26.14 30.93 36.24
C GLU A 14 -26.32 32.09 35.25
N PRO A 15 -25.31 32.94 35.03
CA PRO A 15 -25.41 33.99 34.05
C PRO A 15 -25.60 33.33 32.70
N ALA A 16 -26.80 33.45 32.13
CA ALA A 16 -27.13 32.87 30.84
C ALA A 16 -26.03 33.23 29.84
N GLU A 17 -25.49 32.22 29.16
CA GLU A 17 -24.40 32.45 28.21
C GLU A 17 -24.86 33.50 27.18
N PRO A 18 -24.08 34.56 26.94
CA PRO A 18 -24.49 35.62 26.04
C PRO A 18 -24.69 35.02 24.65
N GLU A 19 -25.86 35.27 24.04
CA GLU A 19 -26.21 34.68 22.74
C GLU A 19 -25.07 34.84 21.72
N PRO A 20 -24.75 33.81 20.92
CA PRO A 20 -23.70 33.89 19.92
C PRO A 20 -23.91 35.10 19.00
N LEU A 21 -22.96 36.03 19.02
CA LEU A 21 -22.98 37.18 18.11
C LEU A 21 -23.02 36.66 16.67
N ALA A 22 -24.07 37.01 15.93
CA ALA A 22 -24.11 36.73 14.50
C ALA A 22 -23.06 37.60 13.78
N PRO A 23 -22.28 37.06 12.82
CA PRO A 23 -21.41 37.86 11.99
C PRO A 23 -22.24 38.83 11.15
N SER A 24 -21.74 40.05 10.97
CA SER A 24 -22.42 41.09 10.17
C SER A 24 -22.24 40.91 8.67
N GLY A 25 -21.34 40.02 8.26
CA GLY A 25 -21.09 39.60 6.88
C GLY A 25 -20.19 38.38 6.87
N ALA A 26 -20.35 37.51 5.88
CA ALA A 26 -19.51 36.33 5.69
C ALA A 26 -19.33 36.01 4.21
N GLN A 27 -18.13 35.57 3.83
CA GLN A 27 -17.77 35.17 2.48
C GLN A 27 -17.16 33.76 2.52
N CYS A 28 -17.80 32.82 1.84
CA CYS A 28 -17.33 31.43 1.76
C CYS A 28 -16.76 31.13 0.37
N LEU A 29 -15.63 30.44 0.32
CA LEU A 29 -14.85 30.13 -0.88
C LEU A 29 -14.26 28.72 -0.76
N GLN A 30 -14.81 27.77 -1.54
CA GLN A 30 -14.40 26.36 -1.65
C GLN A 30 -14.36 25.53 -0.35
N HIS A 31 -13.35 25.79 0.49
CA HIS A 31 -12.99 25.03 1.70
C HIS A 31 -12.80 25.93 2.93
N ALA A 32 -13.02 27.24 2.78
CA ALA A 32 -12.90 28.24 3.83
C ALA A 32 -14.11 29.19 3.85
N CYS A 33 -14.40 29.76 5.02
CA CYS A 33 -15.30 30.89 5.19
C CYS A 33 -14.63 31.95 6.05
N PHE A 34 -14.76 33.20 5.63
CA PHE A 34 -14.29 34.38 6.35
C PHE A 34 -15.50 35.16 6.85
N ALA A 35 -15.48 35.66 8.08
CA ALA A 35 -16.61 36.39 8.67
C ALA A 35 -16.17 37.59 9.48
N VAL A 36 -16.93 38.69 9.40
CA VAL A 36 -16.66 39.94 10.13
C VAL A 36 -17.66 40.14 11.27
N PHE A 37 -17.13 40.48 12.45
CA PHE A 37 -17.90 40.77 13.65
C PHE A 37 -17.60 42.20 14.10
N TRP A 38 -18.58 43.10 13.94
CA TRP A 38 -18.51 44.46 14.48
C TRP A 38 -18.96 44.43 15.95
N GLY A 39 -18.00 44.50 16.87
CA GLY A 39 -18.23 44.35 18.30
C GLY A 39 -16.92 44.53 19.06
N SER A 40 -16.82 45.62 19.83
CA SER A 40 -15.54 46.05 20.38
C SER A 40 -15.05 45.11 21.49
N ARG A 41 -13.90 44.46 21.28
CA ARG A 41 -13.36 43.41 22.17
C ARG A 41 -11.83 43.37 22.18
N PRO A 42 -11.20 42.97 23.30
CA PRO A 42 -9.77 42.64 23.35
C PRO A 42 -9.50 41.34 22.58
N PHE A 43 -8.24 41.16 22.15
CA PHE A 43 -7.82 40.07 21.26
C PHE A 43 -8.24 38.67 21.75
N ALA A 44 -8.05 38.37 23.04
CA ALA A 44 -8.38 37.07 23.61
C ALA A 44 -9.90 36.76 23.54
N ALA A 45 -10.75 37.76 23.78
CA ALA A 45 -12.21 37.62 23.73
C ALA A 45 -12.77 37.58 22.29
N ALA A 46 -12.01 38.09 21.31
CA ALA A 46 -12.28 37.90 19.89
C ALA A 46 -11.87 36.49 19.44
N SER A 47 -10.68 36.02 19.86
CA SER A 47 -10.19 34.67 19.55
C SER A 47 -11.09 33.56 20.11
N ALA A 48 -11.63 33.75 21.31
CA ALA A 48 -12.59 32.81 21.90
C ALA A 48 -13.93 32.75 21.14
N GLU A 49 -14.37 33.86 20.51
CA GLU A 49 -15.61 33.87 19.73
C GLU A 49 -15.45 33.12 18.41
N CYS A 50 -14.32 33.31 17.69
CA CYS A 50 -14.02 32.49 16.51
C CYS A 50 -13.94 31.00 16.88
N GLY A 51 -13.33 30.67 18.03
CA GLY A 51 -13.22 29.31 18.56
C GLY A 51 -14.56 28.64 18.82
N ARG A 52 -15.56 29.36 19.37
CA ARG A 52 -16.92 28.84 19.57
C ARG A 52 -17.59 28.40 18.27
N GLY A 53 -17.33 29.09 17.16
CA GLY A 53 -17.82 28.69 15.83
C GLY A 53 -17.00 27.60 15.14
N GLY A 54 -16.02 26.98 15.83
CA GLY A 54 -15.13 25.97 15.24
C GLY A 54 -14.02 26.53 14.34
N GLY A 55 -13.71 27.83 14.45
CA GLY A 55 -12.69 28.52 13.66
C GLY A 55 -11.64 29.21 14.52
N HIS A 56 -10.91 30.15 13.91
CA HIS A 56 -9.90 30.97 14.58
C HIS A 56 -9.92 32.41 14.05
N LEU A 57 -9.18 33.33 14.69
CA LEU A 57 -8.97 34.65 14.09
C LEU A 57 -8.26 34.52 12.75
N MET A 58 -8.66 35.32 11.77
CA MET A 58 -8.31 35.16 10.36
C MET A 58 -6.81 35.27 10.08
N THR A 59 -6.29 34.37 9.25
CA THR A 59 -4.88 34.29 8.83
C THR A 59 -4.73 34.77 7.39
N VAL A 60 -4.07 35.92 7.22
CA VAL A 60 -3.97 36.58 5.90
C VAL A 60 -2.77 36.03 5.14
N ARG A 61 -2.95 34.82 4.60
CA ARG A 61 -1.91 34.02 3.92
C ARG A 61 -1.64 34.39 2.47
N SER A 62 -2.53 35.15 1.82
CA SER A 62 -2.45 35.49 0.38
C SER A 62 -3.27 36.73 0.03
N THR A 63 -3.12 37.24 -1.20
CA THR A 63 -3.96 38.31 -1.77
C THR A 63 -5.45 37.95 -1.78
N VAL A 64 -5.81 36.68 -1.99
CA VAL A 64 -7.21 36.21 -1.97
C VAL A 64 -7.84 36.37 -0.57
N ALA A 65 -7.06 36.17 0.49
CA ALA A 65 -7.52 36.44 1.86
C ALA A 65 -7.68 37.96 2.11
N GLU A 66 -6.85 38.79 1.49
CA GLU A 66 -6.92 40.24 1.58
C GLU A 66 -8.10 40.84 0.77
N GLU A 67 -8.38 40.28 -0.41
CA GLU A 67 -9.59 40.55 -1.21
C GLU A 67 -10.87 40.16 -0.45
N ALA A 68 -10.88 39.02 0.25
CA ALA A 68 -11.99 38.63 1.10
C ALA A 68 -12.24 39.63 2.25
N ILE A 69 -11.18 40.21 2.83
CA ILE A 69 -11.30 41.29 3.84
C ILE A 69 -11.91 42.55 3.23
N ALA A 70 -11.46 42.96 2.03
CA ALA A 70 -12.02 44.11 1.31
C ALA A 70 -13.53 43.93 1.03
N LEU A 71 -13.95 42.73 0.60
CA LEU A 71 -15.36 42.39 0.37
C LEU A 71 -16.20 42.36 1.65
N LEU A 72 -15.62 41.97 2.79
CA LEU A 72 -16.30 41.94 4.09
C LEU A 72 -16.43 43.31 4.75
N LEU A 73 -15.54 44.26 4.45
CA LEU A 73 -15.54 45.59 5.06
C LEU A 73 -16.72 46.46 4.61
N GLN A 74 -17.21 46.30 3.37
CA GLN A 74 -18.41 46.95 2.81
C GLN A 74 -18.54 48.43 3.21
N ASP A 75 -17.52 49.21 2.86
CA ASP A 75 -17.36 50.65 3.14
C ASP A 75 -17.31 51.09 4.62
N ARG A 76 -17.41 50.17 5.58
CA ARG A 76 -17.24 50.50 7.02
C ARG A 76 -15.76 50.73 7.36
N GLY A 77 -15.51 51.83 8.06
CA GLY A 77 -14.21 52.13 8.66
C GLY A 77 -14.09 51.55 10.08
N GLY A 78 -12.89 51.07 10.42
CA GLY A 78 -12.56 50.56 11.75
C GLY A 78 -11.28 49.73 11.70
N ARG A 79 -10.82 49.25 12.86
CA ARG A 79 -9.70 48.31 12.98
C ARG A 79 -10.23 46.96 13.45
N LEU A 80 -9.98 45.91 12.66
CA LEU A 80 -10.42 44.55 12.94
C LEU A 80 -9.23 43.68 13.37
N TRP A 81 -9.36 42.90 14.43
CA TRP A 81 -8.31 41.92 14.80
C TRP A 81 -8.08 40.89 13.68
N LEU A 82 -6.80 40.71 13.32
CA LEU A 82 -6.28 39.54 12.60
C LEU A 82 -5.77 38.51 13.61
N GLY A 83 -5.61 37.25 13.19
CA GLY A 83 -5.10 36.15 14.03
C GLY A 83 -3.60 36.16 14.26
N LEU A 84 -3.00 37.32 14.55
CA LEU A 84 -1.55 37.53 14.56
C LEU A 84 -1.11 38.21 15.88
N SER A 85 -0.30 37.51 16.68
CA SER A 85 0.18 37.97 17.99
C SER A 85 1.70 37.81 18.15
N LEU A 86 2.33 38.69 18.93
CA LEU A 86 3.77 38.66 19.19
C LEU A 86 4.13 37.36 19.93
N ALA A 87 5.16 36.64 19.46
CA ALA A 87 5.55 35.37 20.05
C ALA A 87 5.90 35.54 21.56
N PRO A 88 5.42 34.67 22.48
CA PRO A 88 5.61 34.85 23.93
C PRO A 88 7.06 34.92 24.43
N SER A 89 8.02 34.45 23.62
CA SER A 89 9.46 34.55 23.88
C SER A 89 10.06 35.93 23.58
N LEU A 90 9.33 36.81 22.90
CA LEU A 90 9.81 38.12 22.43
C LEU A 90 9.21 39.26 23.25
N ARG A 91 10.06 40.22 23.64
CA ARG A 91 9.64 41.42 24.39
C ARG A 91 9.27 42.61 23.52
N CYS A 92 9.73 42.63 22.27
CA CYS A 92 9.56 43.73 21.33
C CYS A 92 9.40 43.21 19.89
N THR A 93 8.76 44.02 19.06
CA THR A 93 8.66 43.82 17.61
C THR A 93 9.91 44.36 16.92
N GLU A 94 10.38 43.69 15.87
CA GLU A 94 11.58 44.04 15.11
C GLU A 94 11.23 44.10 13.61
N PRO A 95 11.20 45.29 12.98
CA PRO A 95 10.86 45.46 11.58
C PRO A 95 11.64 44.59 10.57
N ALA A 96 12.86 44.17 10.90
CA ALA A 96 13.69 43.30 10.05
C ALA A 96 13.36 41.79 10.18
N TRP A 97 12.57 41.37 11.17
CA TRP A 97 12.18 39.96 11.33
C TRP A 97 10.94 39.59 10.51
N ARG A 98 10.84 38.32 10.12
CA ARG A 98 9.64 37.74 9.48
C ARG A 98 8.42 38.01 10.36
N LEU A 99 7.34 38.53 9.76
CA LEU A 99 6.12 38.96 10.48
C LEU A 99 6.41 39.90 11.67
N ARG A 100 7.54 40.63 11.69
CA ARG A 100 8.03 41.46 12.81
C ARG A 100 8.22 40.72 14.15
N GLY A 101 8.31 39.39 14.13
CA GLY A 101 8.33 38.52 15.31
C GLY A 101 6.95 38.00 15.76
N PHE A 102 5.87 38.33 15.06
CA PHE A 102 4.54 37.79 15.33
C PHE A 102 4.37 36.36 14.77
N ARG A 103 3.48 35.58 15.37
CA ARG A 103 3.06 34.23 14.94
C ARG A 103 1.54 34.22 14.74
N TRP A 104 1.05 33.50 13.73
CA TRP A 104 -0.38 33.26 13.56
C TRP A 104 -0.93 32.39 14.71
N VAL A 105 -2.21 32.57 15.08
CA VAL A 105 -2.89 31.77 16.12
C VAL A 105 -2.99 30.27 15.78
N THR A 106 -2.83 29.93 14.51
CA THR A 106 -2.72 28.57 13.94
C THR A 106 -1.31 27.98 14.03
N GLU A 107 -0.36 28.70 14.62
CA GLU A 107 1.08 28.39 14.74
C GLU A 107 1.87 28.23 13.42
N ASP A 108 1.21 28.23 12.26
CA ASP A 108 1.88 28.01 10.99
C ASP A 108 2.82 29.18 10.61
N ASN A 109 3.93 28.81 9.99
CA ASN A 109 5.00 29.71 9.57
C ASN A 109 5.24 29.54 8.06
N ARG A 110 4.15 29.49 7.27
CA ARG A 110 4.19 29.08 5.85
C ARG A 110 4.19 30.24 4.84
N THR A 111 4.00 31.49 5.27
CA THR A 111 3.80 32.64 4.37
C THR A 111 4.56 33.89 4.79
N ASP A 112 5.06 34.64 3.79
CA ASP A 112 5.70 35.96 3.95
C ASP A 112 4.77 37.15 3.61
N HIS A 113 3.49 36.87 3.30
CA HIS A 113 2.51 37.91 2.97
C HIS A 113 2.31 38.87 4.15
N THR A 114 2.52 40.17 3.92
CA THR A 114 2.31 41.23 4.93
C THR A 114 1.93 42.56 4.28
N ASN A 115 1.07 43.35 4.93
CA ASN A 115 0.69 44.69 4.49
C ASN A 115 0.89 45.75 5.61
N TRP A 116 2.04 45.72 6.29
CA TRP A 116 2.33 46.57 7.46
C TRP A 116 2.23 48.08 7.19
N ALA A 117 1.53 48.79 8.07
CA ALA A 117 1.61 50.24 8.19
C ALA A 117 3.04 50.69 8.63
N PRO A 118 3.48 51.92 8.32
CA PRO A 118 4.79 52.41 8.75
C PRO A 118 4.89 52.58 10.28
N SER A 119 5.53 51.62 10.94
CA SER A 119 5.80 51.63 12.39
C SER A 119 7.24 51.23 12.72
N GLY A 120 7.84 51.92 13.70
CA GLY A 120 9.06 51.49 14.39
C GLY A 120 8.76 50.55 15.57
N PRO A 121 9.80 49.96 16.20
CA PRO A 121 9.67 48.86 17.16
C PRO A 121 8.79 49.19 18.37
N ARG A 122 8.02 48.19 18.84
CA ARG A 122 7.04 48.28 19.94
C ARG A 122 7.26 47.15 20.95
N CYS A 123 7.20 47.46 22.26
CA CYS A 123 7.49 46.48 23.32
C CYS A 123 6.31 46.20 24.27
N GLY A 124 6.30 44.99 24.85
CA GLY A 124 5.18 44.39 25.60
C GLY A 124 4.27 43.54 24.71
N GLN A 125 3.19 42.97 25.26
CA GLN A 125 2.26 42.17 24.46
C GLN A 125 1.70 42.97 23.28
N ARG A 126 1.74 42.40 22.08
CA ARG A 126 1.25 43.02 20.84
C ARG A 126 0.45 42.05 19.99
N CYS A 127 -0.60 42.58 19.38
CA CYS A 127 -1.50 41.90 18.47
C CYS A 127 -1.79 42.83 17.28
N VAL A 128 -2.26 42.30 16.15
CA VAL A 128 -2.37 43.06 14.89
C VAL A 128 -3.81 43.32 14.51
N THR A 129 -4.13 44.58 14.17
CA THR A 129 -5.40 44.93 13.51
C THR A 129 -5.20 45.33 12.05
N VAL A 130 -6.18 45.06 11.20
CA VAL A 130 -6.24 45.58 9.82
C VAL A 130 -7.17 46.79 9.73
N SER A 131 -6.80 47.81 8.95
CA SER A 131 -7.62 48.99 8.63
C SER A 131 -8.46 48.80 7.36
N ARG A 132 -9.31 49.79 7.01
CA ARG A 132 -10.11 49.75 5.75
C ARG A 132 -9.22 49.76 4.50
N GLU A 133 -8.04 50.37 4.59
CA GLU A 133 -7.00 50.43 3.56
C GLU A 133 -6.15 49.16 3.50
N LEU A 134 -6.59 48.09 4.20
CA LEU A 134 -5.95 46.77 4.32
C LEU A 134 -4.56 46.80 4.99
N ARG A 135 -4.20 47.92 5.64
CA ARG A 135 -2.92 48.13 6.31
C ARG A 135 -2.93 47.53 7.72
N TRP A 136 -1.83 46.87 8.09
CA TRP A 136 -1.71 46.16 9.37
C TRP A 136 -1.04 47.04 10.44
N GLU A 137 -1.69 47.21 11.59
CA GLU A 137 -1.25 48.06 12.71
C GLU A 137 -0.92 47.23 13.97
N GLU A 138 0.20 47.57 14.63
CA GLU A 138 0.64 46.95 15.89
C GLU A 138 -0.09 47.58 17.11
N ARG A 139 -1.00 46.83 17.76
CA ARG A 139 -1.78 47.27 18.94
C ARG A 139 -1.48 46.46 20.20
N ARG A 140 -1.85 46.96 21.38
CA ARG A 140 -1.87 46.14 22.62
C ARG A 140 -3.05 45.16 22.57
N CYS A 141 -2.83 43.90 22.91
CA CYS A 141 -3.87 42.86 22.87
C CYS A 141 -5.04 43.12 23.84
N GLU A 142 -4.80 43.88 24.91
CA GLU A 142 -5.75 44.24 25.97
C GLU A 142 -6.64 45.44 25.61
N GLU A 143 -6.18 46.34 24.73
CA GLU A 143 -7.00 47.45 24.22
C GLU A 143 -8.03 46.87 23.25
N PRO A 144 -9.34 47.14 23.41
CA PRO A 144 -10.32 46.59 22.49
C PRO A 144 -10.19 47.23 21.09
N ALA A 145 -10.32 46.40 20.05
CA ALA A 145 -10.42 46.86 18.67
C ALA A 145 -11.88 47.22 18.33
N ASP A 146 -12.14 47.70 17.11
CA ASP A 146 -13.48 48.10 16.66
C ASP A 146 -14.31 46.86 16.23
N GLY A 147 -13.64 45.75 15.89
CA GLY A 147 -14.23 44.44 15.61
C GLY A 147 -13.16 43.36 15.38
N PHE A 148 -13.52 42.25 14.76
CA PHE A 148 -12.60 41.15 14.44
C PHE A 148 -13.04 40.32 13.22
N LEU A 149 -12.08 39.59 12.65
CA LEU A 149 -12.25 38.70 11.51
C LEU A 149 -11.98 37.25 11.92
N CYS A 150 -12.90 36.34 11.63
CA CYS A 150 -12.73 34.90 11.85
C CYS A 150 -12.57 34.15 10.52
N GLU A 151 -11.83 33.05 10.56
CA GLU A 151 -11.63 32.07 9.49
C GLU A 151 -12.10 30.69 9.97
N TYR A 152 -12.91 30.03 9.15
CA TYR A 152 -13.48 28.69 9.39
C TYR A 152 -13.10 27.80 8.22
N ASN A 153 -12.28 26.77 8.46
CA ASN A 153 -11.79 25.84 7.43
C ASN A 153 -12.56 24.51 7.52
N TYR A 154 -12.92 23.92 6.39
CA TYR A 154 -13.74 22.70 6.29
C TYR A 154 -13.33 21.82 5.11
N GLY A 155 -13.46 20.49 5.26
CA GLY A 155 -12.97 19.52 4.28
C GLY A 155 -13.78 19.42 2.98
N SER A 156 -15.04 19.88 2.99
CA SER A 156 -15.96 19.71 1.86
C SER A 156 -17.13 20.71 1.94
N SER A 157 -17.58 21.23 0.79
CA SER A 157 -18.76 22.12 0.74
C SER A 157 -20.05 21.32 0.56
N CYS A 158 -21.12 21.76 1.21
CA CYS A 158 -22.48 21.39 0.84
C CYS A 158 -22.79 21.85 -0.59
N PRO A 159 -23.58 21.10 -1.36
CA PRO A 159 -24.08 21.55 -2.65
C PRO A 159 -25.06 22.71 -2.46
N LEU A 160 -24.96 23.78 -3.25
CA LEU A 160 -25.99 24.80 -3.30
C LEU A 160 -27.26 24.20 -3.90
N LEU A 161 -28.42 24.47 -3.28
CA LEU A 161 -29.71 24.07 -3.85
C LEU A 161 -29.98 24.95 -5.08
N PRO A 162 -30.33 24.37 -6.25
CA PRO A 162 -30.57 25.16 -7.45
C PRO A 162 -31.81 26.05 -7.25
N PRO A 163 -31.79 27.28 -7.79
CA PRO A 163 -32.92 28.19 -7.68
C PRO A 163 -34.14 27.60 -8.39
N ALA A 164 -35.29 27.66 -7.71
CA ALA A 164 -36.57 27.21 -8.25
C ALA A 164 -37.56 28.38 -8.27
N GLU A 165 -38.35 28.50 -9.32
CA GLU A 165 -39.23 29.65 -9.51
C GLU A 165 -40.23 29.82 -8.34
N GLY A 166 -40.26 31.04 -7.78
CA GLY A 166 -41.06 31.38 -6.60
C GLY A 166 -40.54 30.83 -5.26
N LEU A 167 -39.38 30.16 -5.22
CA LEU A 167 -38.81 29.59 -4.00
C LEU A 167 -37.46 30.23 -3.65
N ALA A 168 -37.50 31.24 -2.77
CA ALA A 168 -36.29 31.76 -2.14
C ALA A 168 -35.74 30.75 -1.12
N VAL A 169 -34.46 30.40 -1.27
CA VAL A 169 -33.70 29.60 -0.30
C VAL A 169 -32.84 30.56 0.53
N SER A 170 -32.90 30.43 1.86
CA SER A 170 -31.97 31.13 2.76
C SER A 170 -31.12 30.11 3.52
N TYR A 171 -29.82 30.35 3.57
CA TYR A 171 -28.87 29.48 4.26
C TYR A 171 -28.45 30.10 5.60
N ALA A 172 -28.13 29.25 6.57
CA ALA A 172 -27.50 29.60 7.83
C ALA A 172 -26.28 28.69 8.08
N THR A 173 -25.11 29.25 8.37
CA THR A 173 -23.89 28.49 8.64
C THR A 173 -23.79 28.10 10.13
N PRO A 174 -22.96 27.10 10.50
CA PRO A 174 -22.74 26.73 11.92
C PRO A 174 -22.19 27.87 12.78
N PHE A 175 -21.44 28.80 12.17
CA PHE A 175 -20.93 30.01 12.81
C PHE A 175 -21.90 31.21 12.75
N GLY A 176 -23.19 30.96 12.45
CA GLY A 176 -24.28 31.92 12.61
C GLY A 176 -24.50 32.92 11.47
N ALA A 177 -23.71 32.88 10.39
CA ALA A 177 -23.95 33.73 9.22
C ALA A 177 -25.22 33.30 8.48
N ARG A 178 -25.97 34.26 7.91
CA ARG A 178 -27.23 34.00 7.19
C ARG A 178 -27.30 34.79 5.89
N GLY A 179 -27.88 34.21 4.84
CA GLY A 179 -27.99 34.83 3.52
C GLY A 179 -28.38 33.84 2.42
N GLY A 180 -28.68 34.36 1.21
CA GLY A 180 -28.98 33.53 0.03
C GLY A 180 -27.80 33.33 -0.93
N GLU A 181 -26.80 34.21 -0.87
CA GLU A 181 -25.80 34.42 -1.94
C GLU A 181 -24.43 33.76 -1.66
N PHE A 182 -24.43 32.67 -0.87
CA PHE A 182 -23.20 31.92 -0.57
C PHE A 182 -22.68 31.17 -1.81
N LEU A 183 -21.38 31.30 -2.10
CA LEU A 183 -20.70 30.56 -3.19
C LEU A 183 -20.25 29.15 -2.78
N ALA A 184 -20.09 28.92 -1.47
CA ALA A 184 -19.79 27.64 -0.84
C ALA A 184 -20.46 27.63 0.55
N LEU A 185 -20.75 26.45 1.09
CA LEU A 185 -21.41 26.28 2.38
C LEU A 185 -20.66 25.22 3.20
N PRO A 186 -20.23 25.53 4.44
CA PRO A 186 -19.61 24.53 5.30
C PRO A 186 -20.63 23.44 5.68
N PRO A 187 -20.17 22.23 6.03
CA PRO A 187 -21.07 21.20 6.54
C PRO A 187 -21.82 21.64 7.80
N ARG A 188 -22.92 20.96 8.12
CA ARG A 188 -23.90 21.33 9.17
C ARG A 188 -24.60 22.67 8.95
N SER A 189 -24.39 23.32 7.79
CA SER A 189 -25.24 24.43 7.35
C SER A 189 -26.71 24.00 7.25
N VAL A 190 -27.61 24.95 7.45
CA VAL A 190 -29.06 24.77 7.37
C VAL A 190 -29.59 25.56 6.18
N ALA A 191 -30.44 24.96 5.36
CA ALA A 191 -31.18 25.64 4.30
C ALA A 191 -32.67 25.71 4.67
N SER A 192 -33.23 26.91 4.68
CA SER A 192 -34.65 27.17 4.92
C SER A 192 -35.32 27.63 3.63
N VAL A 193 -36.51 27.09 3.35
CA VAL A 193 -37.38 27.54 2.25
C VAL A 193 -38.75 27.88 2.84
N PRO A 194 -38.95 29.12 3.33
CA PRO A 194 -40.15 29.50 4.09
C PRO A 194 -41.46 29.26 3.35
N ALA A 195 -41.47 29.45 2.03
CA ALA A 195 -42.63 29.21 1.15
C ALA A 195 -43.07 27.72 1.07
N LEU A 196 -42.28 26.79 1.61
CA LEU A 196 -42.60 25.37 1.74
C LEU A 196 -42.68 24.89 3.20
N GLY A 197 -42.40 25.76 4.19
CA GLY A 197 -42.18 25.35 5.58
C GLY A 197 -41.03 24.35 5.76
N LEU A 198 -40.05 24.35 4.84
CA LEU A 198 -39.01 23.33 4.76
C LEU A 198 -37.71 23.81 5.41
N GLU A 199 -37.19 23.03 6.36
CA GLU A 199 -35.81 23.11 6.85
C GLU A 199 -35.04 21.86 6.41
N LEU A 200 -33.85 22.06 5.83
CA LEU A 200 -32.90 21.03 5.47
C LEU A 200 -31.58 21.30 6.21
N ARG A 201 -30.86 20.25 6.62
CA ARG A 201 -29.54 20.33 7.25
C ARG A 201 -28.53 19.57 6.40
N CYS A 202 -27.31 20.08 6.26
CA CYS A 202 -26.30 19.43 5.45
C CYS A 202 -25.44 18.52 6.33
N ASP A 203 -25.60 17.21 6.20
CA ASP A 203 -24.90 16.22 7.01
C ASP A 203 -23.55 15.86 6.37
N GLU A 204 -22.52 15.64 7.20
CA GLU A 204 -21.15 15.26 6.74
C GLU A 204 -21.09 13.81 6.26
N ASP A 205 -21.82 12.92 6.93
CA ASP A 205 -21.86 11.47 6.69
C ASP A 205 -22.76 11.08 5.51
N GLY A 206 -22.64 11.79 4.39
CA GLY A 206 -23.30 11.40 3.14
C GLY A 206 -22.63 10.17 2.51
N GLU A 207 -23.43 9.31 1.90
CA GLU A 207 -22.96 8.09 1.23
C GLU A 207 -21.91 8.43 0.15
N GLY A 208 -20.74 7.78 0.21
CA GLY A 208 -19.56 8.16 -0.59
C GLY A 208 -18.73 9.35 -0.06
N GLY A 209 -18.96 9.81 1.18
CA GLY A 209 -18.13 10.81 1.87
C GLY A 209 -18.32 12.26 1.36
N ARG A 210 -19.50 12.58 0.82
CA ARG A 210 -19.84 13.92 0.30
C ARG A 210 -20.98 14.53 1.09
N PRO A 211 -20.90 15.81 1.53
CA PRO A 211 -21.99 16.41 2.30
C PRO A 211 -23.29 16.45 1.51
N ARG A 212 -24.40 16.07 2.13
CA ARG A 212 -25.72 16.00 1.49
C ARG A 212 -26.81 16.62 2.35
N TRP A 213 -27.82 17.18 1.71
CA TRP A 213 -28.98 17.71 2.42
C TRP A 213 -29.85 16.58 3.00
N GLY A 214 -30.15 16.68 4.28
CA GLY A 214 -31.02 15.86 5.10
C GLY A 214 -32.13 16.67 5.76
N ARG A 215 -33.09 15.98 6.38
CA ARG A 215 -34.16 16.56 7.22
C ARG A 215 -34.68 15.48 8.18
N ALA A 216 -35.31 15.89 9.28
CA ALA A 216 -35.74 14.95 10.33
C ALA A 216 -36.86 13.97 9.90
N VAL A 217 -37.66 14.31 8.89
CA VAL A 217 -38.73 13.43 8.37
C VAL A 217 -38.24 12.74 7.09
N PRO A 218 -38.25 11.40 6.96
CA PRO A 218 -37.84 10.71 5.75
C PRO A 218 -38.59 11.11 4.47
N GLY A 219 -38.10 10.65 3.32
CA GLY A 219 -38.67 10.88 1.99
C GLY A 219 -38.28 12.22 1.35
N ALA A 220 -38.71 12.41 0.10
CA ALA A 220 -38.37 13.57 -0.72
C ALA A 220 -39.04 14.88 -0.25
N TRP A 221 -38.46 16.00 -0.66
CA TRP A 221 -39.13 17.31 -0.74
C TRP A 221 -39.58 17.59 -2.20
N PRO A 222 -40.32 18.67 -2.50
CA PRO A 222 -40.87 18.89 -3.84
C PRO A 222 -39.80 18.87 -4.94
N CYS A 223 -39.99 18.03 -5.97
CA CYS A 223 -38.95 17.70 -6.96
C CYS A 223 -38.33 18.93 -7.66
N ARG A 224 -39.11 20.01 -7.82
CA ARG A 224 -38.67 21.30 -8.38
C ARG A 224 -37.51 21.96 -7.62
N LEU A 225 -37.31 21.64 -6.34
CA LEU A 225 -36.19 22.12 -5.53
C LEU A 225 -35.13 21.02 -5.43
N GLY A 226 -34.01 21.15 -6.16
CA GLY A 226 -32.87 20.24 -6.04
C GLY A 226 -33.21 18.75 -6.21
N GLY A 227 -34.07 18.40 -7.16
CA GLY A 227 -34.46 17.01 -7.42
C GLY A 227 -35.14 16.33 -6.23
N GLY A 228 -35.81 17.09 -5.36
CA GLY A 228 -36.44 16.57 -4.14
C GLY A 228 -35.48 15.97 -3.11
N GLY A 229 -34.17 16.13 -3.31
CA GLY A 229 -33.13 15.50 -2.51
C GLY A 229 -32.89 14.03 -2.81
N CYS A 230 -33.42 13.50 -3.93
CA CYS A 230 -33.19 12.13 -4.39
C CYS A 230 -31.78 11.96 -4.93
N GLU A 231 -31.20 10.78 -4.73
CA GLU A 231 -29.98 10.36 -5.43
C GLU A 231 -30.30 9.84 -6.84
N GLY A 232 -31.39 9.05 -6.95
CA GLY A 232 -32.01 8.68 -8.22
C GLY A 232 -32.99 9.74 -8.74
N THR A 233 -34.00 9.31 -9.49
CA THR A 233 -35.03 10.19 -10.05
C THR A 233 -36.06 10.62 -9.00
N CYS A 234 -36.52 11.87 -9.07
CA CYS A 234 -37.67 12.36 -8.31
C CYS A 234 -38.91 12.41 -9.20
N GLY A 235 -40.01 11.79 -8.75
CA GLY A 235 -41.33 11.90 -9.37
C GLY A 235 -42.39 12.24 -8.33
N GLU A 236 -43.65 12.34 -8.77
CA GLU A 236 -44.78 12.51 -7.86
C GLU A 236 -45.67 11.26 -7.88
N ALA A 237 -45.98 10.75 -6.70
CA ALA A 237 -46.91 9.65 -6.46
C ALA A 237 -48.02 10.17 -5.56
N GLU A 238 -49.29 10.04 -5.98
CA GLU A 238 -50.46 10.50 -5.20
C GLU A 238 -50.38 11.99 -4.78
N GLY A 239 -49.75 12.83 -5.61
CA GLY A 239 -49.52 14.27 -5.32
C GLY A 239 -48.45 14.53 -4.26
N ARG A 240 -47.60 13.54 -3.96
CA ARG A 240 -46.47 13.66 -3.02
C ARG A 240 -45.16 13.34 -3.74
N PRO A 241 -44.07 14.10 -3.49
CA PRO A 241 -42.77 13.80 -4.10
C PRO A 241 -42.22 12.47 -3.55
N ARG A 242 -41.66 11.64 -4.45
CA ARG A 242 -41.10 10.33 -4.15
C ARG A 242 -39.88 10.06 -5.01
N CYS A 243 -38.84 9.49 -4.42
CA CYS A 243 -37.64 9.05 -5.13
C CYS A 243 -37.80 7.64 -5.68
N SER A 244 -37.18 7.38 -6.84
CA SER A 244 -36.98 6.06 -7.42
C SER A 244 -35.51 5.88 -7.81
N CYS A 245 -34.94 4.73 -7.47
CA CYS A 245 -33.55 4.38 -7.73
C CYS A 245 -33.38 3.67 -9.08
N PRO A 246 -32.18 3.68 -9.69
CA PRO A 246 -31.90 2.94 -10.92
C PRO A 246 -31.93 1.42 -10.69
N ASP A 247 -32.08 0.65 -11.77
CA ASP A 247 -32.12 -0.81 -11.73
C ASP A 247 -30.91 -1.41 -11.00
N GLY A 248 -31.17 -2.43 -10.17
CA GLY A 248 -30.16 -3.03 -9.30
C GLY A 248 -29.88 -2.26 -8.00
N SER A 249 -30.66 -1.22 -7.67
CA SER A 249 -30.58 -0.49 -6.41
C SER A 249 -31.95 -0.24 -5.78
N VAL A 250 -31.98 -0.10 -4.44
CA VAL A 250 -33.19 0.10 -3.64
C VAL A 250 -33.10 1.37 -2.82
N LEU A 251 -34.28 1.96 -2.58
CA LEU A 251 -34.40 3.19 -1.80
C LEU A 251 -33.96 2.96 -0.35
N GLY A 252 -33.13 3.87 0.16
CA GLY A 252 -32.64 3.88 1.53
C GLY A 252 -33.73 4.16 2.56
N PRO A 253 -33.45 3.93 3.86
CA PRO A 253 -34.40 4.20 4.95
C PRO A 253 -34.70 5.70 5.13
N ASP A 254 -33.85 6.57 4.57
CA ASP A 254 -34.10 8.02 4.47
C ASP A 254 -35.14 8.39 3.40
N GLY A 255 -35.59 7.41 2.60
CA GLY A 255 -36.52 7.59 1.48
C GLY A 255 -35.95 8.39 0.30
N ARG A 256 -34.62 8.50 0.16
CA ARG A 256 -33.97 9.36 -0.86
C ARG A 256 -32.65 8.83 -1.44
N GLY A 257 -31.78 8.22 -0.64
CA GLY A 257 -30.54 7.58 -1.10
C GLY A 257 -30.82 6.24 -1.79
N CYS A 258 -29.86 5.73 -2.57
CA CYS A 258 -29.99 4.53 -3.38
C CYS A 258 -28.86 3.53 -3.09
N ARG A 259 -29.16 2.51 -2.28
CA ARG A 259 -28.20 1.48 -1.89
C ARG A 259 -28.36 0.21 -2.71
N SER A 260 -27.29 -0.57 -2.87
CA SER A 260 -27.40 -1.94 -3.39
C SER A 260 -28.24 -2.82 -2.44
N PRO A 261 -29.07 -3.74 -2.93
CA PRO A 261 -29.70 -4.78 -2.09
C PRO A 261 -28.68 -5.63 -1.31
N CYS A 262 -27.44 -5.73 -1.82
CA CYS A 262 -26.35 -6.41 -1.13
C CYS A 262 -25.68 -5.59 -0.01
N ALA A 263 -26.01 -4.31 0.16
CA ALA A 263 -25.45 -3.46 1.21
C ALA A 263 -26.01 -3.84 2.58
N GLY A 264 -25.32 -4.76 3.27
CA GLY A 264 -25.77 -5.37 4.52
C GLY A 264 -26.63 -6.63 4.34
N ALA A 265 -26.56 -7.30 3.18
CA ALA A 265 -27.18 -8.62 3.01
C ALA A 265 -26.45 -9.69 3.84
N PRO A 266 -27.15 -10.66 4.45
CA PRO A 266 -26.58 -11.66 5.36
C PRO A 266 -25.92 -12.85 4.65
N CYS A 267 -25.40 -12.68 3.43
CA CYS A 267 -24.78 -13.77 2.68
C CYS A 267 -23.42 -14.17 3.27
N GLN A 268 -23.16 -15.46 3.44
CA GLN A 268 -21.90 -15.97 4.00
C GLN A 268 -20.70 -15.80 3.05
N GLN A 269 -20.91 -15.97 1.74
CA GLN A 269 -19.88 -15.84 0.70
C GLN A 269 -20.24 -14.71 -0.28
N HIS A 270 -21.00 -14.98 -1.33
CA HIS A 270 -21.32 -14.00 -2.37
C HIS A 270 -22.74 -13.47 -2.28
N CYS A 271 -22.92 -12.21 -2.68
CA CYS A 271 -24.23 -11.60 -2.84
C CYS A 271 -24.38 -11.07 -4.27
N VAL A 272 -25.43 -11.49 -4.95
CA VAL A 272 -25.75 -11.06 -6.32
C VAL A 272 -27.09 -10.33 -6.34
N VAL A 273 -27.12 -9.17 -6.98
CA VAL A 273 -28.33 -8.36 -7.11
C VAL A 273 -29.29 -8.99 -8.12
N SER A 274 -30.55 -9.15 -7.73
CA SER A 274 -31.63 -9.75 -8.53
C SER A 274 -32.82 -8.81 -8.57
N GLY A 275 -32.86 -7.94 -9.59
CA GLY A 275 -33.85 -6.86 -9.72
C GLY A 275 -33.74 -5.85 -8.58
N SER A 276 -34.75 -5.81 -7.71
CA SER A 276 -34.79 -5.00 -6.48
C SER A 276 -34.50 -5.82 -5.20
N SER A 277 -34.12 -7.08 -5.33
CA SER A 277 -33.67 -7.96 -4.24
C SER A 277 -32.19 -8.32 -4.40
N PHE A 278 -31.66 -9.08 -3.46
CA PHE A 278 -30.46 -9.89 -3.65
C PHE A 278 -30.82 -11.39 -3.66
N VAL A 279 -29.85 -12.21 -4.07
CA VAL A 279 -29.77 -13.66 -3.87
C VAL A 279 -28.35 -13.95 -3.38
N CYS A 280 -28.20 -14.77 -2.34
CA CYS A 280 -26.90 -15.24 -1.89
C CYS A 280 -26.40 -16.38 -2.79
N MET A 281 -25.10 -16.43 -3.05
CA MET A 281 -24.44 -17.47 -3.83
C MET A 281 -23.18 -17.95 -3.11
N CYS A 282 -22.81 -19.20 -3.37
CA CYS A 282 -21.69 -19.86 -2.72
C CYS A 282 -20.56 -20.11 -3.71
N ASP A 283 -19.35 -20.31 -3.19
CA ASP A 283 -18.18 -20.75 -3.94
C ASP A 283 -18.34 -22.20 -4.45
N ALA A 284 -17.48 -22.61 -5.37
CA ALA A 284 -17.39 -24.02 -5.76
C ALA A 284 -17.02 -24.89 -4.54
N GLY A 285 -17.59 -26.10 -4.46
CA GLY A 285 -17.47 -26.98 -3.29
C GLY A 285 -18.50 -26.70 -2.18
N TYR A 286 -19.43 -25.75 -2.38
CA TYR A 286 -20.50 -25.43 -1.43
C TYR A 286 -21.89 -25.47 -2.09
N HIS A 287 -22.94 -25.52 -1.28
CA HIS A 287 -24.33 -25.27 -1.68
C HIS A 287 -24.99 -24.26 -0.74
N LEU A 288 -26.05 -23.60 -1.22
CA LEU A 288 -26.81 -22.64 -0.42
C LEU A 288 -27.70 -23.40 0.57
N GLY A 289 -27.53 -23.11 1.86
CA GLY A 289 -28.26 -23.73 2.95
C GLY A 289 -29.75 -23.38 2.97
N ALA A 290 -30.50 -24.09 3.82
CA ALA A 290 -31.96 -23.97 3.89
C ALA A 290 -32.48 -22.60 4.40
N ASP A 291 -31.61 -21.74 4.91
CA ASP A 291 -31.92 -20.37 5.30
C ASP A 291 -31.88 -19.37 4.10
N GLY A 292 -31.22 -19.76 3.00
CA GLY A 292 -30.97 -18.91 1.83
C GLY A 292 -29.80 -17.93 1.98
N SER A 293 -28.95 -18.07 3.01
CA SER A 293 -27.82 -17.17 3.30
C SER A 293 -26.51 -17.86 3.69
N THR A 294 -26.56 -18.99 4.39
CA THR A 294 -25.36 -19.80 4.69
C THR A 294 -24.94 -20.64 3.50
N CYS A 295 -23.64 -20.91 3.43
CA CYS A 295 -23.04 -21.80 2.45
C CYS A 295 -22.54 -23.05 3.17
N GLU A 296 -23.28 -24.14 2.96
CA GLU A 296 -23.01 -25.46 3.53
C GLU A 296 -22.01 -26.21 2.63
N ASP A 297 -21.09 -26.92 3.25
CA ASP A 297 -20.01 -27.64 2.57
C ASP A 297 -20.56 -28.86 1.81
N ASN A 298 -20.07 -29.11 0.59
CA ASN A 298 -20.42 -30.31 -0.14
C ASN A 298 -19.48 -31.43 0.30
N ASP A 299 -19.99 -32.43 1.04
CA ASP A 299 -19.22 -33.63 1.33
C ASP A 299 -19.09 -34.48 0.06
N ASP A 300 -18.08 -34.15 -0.76
CA ASP A 300 -17.76 -34.85 -2.01
C ASP A 300 -17.52 -36.34 -1.73
N CYS A 301 -16.80 -36.66 -0.65
CA CYS A 301 -16.48 -38.04 -0.24
C CYS A 301 -17.72 -38.88 0.10
N ALA A 302 -18.79 -38.27 0.63
CA ALA A 302 -20.08 -38.91 0.85
C ALA A 302 -20.96 -38.92 -0.41
N SER A 303 -20.77 -37.96 -1.32
CA SER A 303 -21.60 -37.75 -2.51
C SER A 303 -21.21 -38.64 -3.69
N GLU A 304 -19.92 -38.82 -3.95
CA GLU A 304 -19.40 -39.70 -5.03
C GLU A 304 -18.47 -40.81 -4.49
N PRO A 305 -19.02 -42.02 -4.24
CA PRO A 305 -18.23 -43.17 -3.81
C PRO A 305 -17.18 -43.58 -4.87
N GLY A 306 -15.91 -43.32 -4.58
CA GLY A 306 -14.78 -43.70 -5.43
C GLY A 306 -13.92 -42.55 -5.99
N LEU A 307 -14.15 -41.30 -5.55
CA LEU A 307 -13.31 -40.14 -5.91
C LEU A 307 -11.80 -40.33 -5.70
N CYS A 308 -11.42 -41.14 -4.71
CA CYS A 308 -10.03 -41.39 -4.34
C CYS A 308 -9.70 -42.89 -4.41
N GLU A 309 -8.48 -43.24 -4.80
CA GLU A 309 -7.99 -44.62 -4.91
C GLU A 309 -8.04 -45.40 -3.58
N GLN A 310 -7.84 -44.70 -2.44
CA GLN A 310 -7.73 -45.32 -1.12
C GLN A 310 -8.60 -44.62 -0.06
N LEU A 311 -8.17 -43.47 0.46
CA LEU A 311 -8.93 -42.70 1.46
C LEU A 311 -9.32 -41.34 0.88
N CYS A 312 -10.62 -41.02 0.93
CA CYS A 312 -11.13 -39.66 0.71
C CYS A 312 -11.28 -38.97 2.07
N VAL A 313 -10.82 -37.73 2.20
CA VAL A 313 -11.04 -36.88 3.37
C VAL A 313 -11.71 -35.59 2.91
N ASN A 314 -12.93 -35.34 3.37
CA ASN A 314 -13.65 -34.12 3.03
C ASN A 314 -13.01 -32.89 3.70
N THR A 315 -13.03 -31.74 3.01
CA THR A 315 -12.41 -30.48 3.43
C THR A 315 -13.30 -29.29 3.02
N MET A 316 -13.12 -28.14 3.66
CA MET A 316 -13.96 -26.97 3.39
C MET A 316 -13.83 -26.46 1.93
N GLY A 317 -14.79 -26.80 1.07
CA GLY A 317 -14.82 -26.48 -0.37
C GLY A 317 -14.19 -27.52 -1.30
N GLY A 318 -14.03 -28.78 -0.87
CA GLY A 318 -13.53 -29.87 -1.72
C GLY A 318 -12.97 -31.06 -0.92
N PHE A 319 -12.12 -31.90 -1.51
CA PHE A 319 -11.58 -33.09 -0.82
C PHE A 319 -10.07 -33.28 -0.99
N GLU A 320 -9.45 -33.95 -0.01
CA GLU A 320 -8.07 -34.45 -0.05
C GLU A 320 -8.07 -35.98 -0.23
N CYS A 321 -7.49 -36.48 -1.33
CA CYS A 321 -7.18 -37.91 -1.46
C CYS A 321 -5.91 -38.26 -0.69
N ARG A 322 -5.99 -39.27 0.17
CA ARG A 322 -4.89 -39.76 1.01
C ARG A 322 -4.67 -41.24 0.83
N CYS A 323 -3.44 -41.68 1.05
CA CYS A 323 -3.07 -43.08 1.00
C CYS A 323 -3.10 -43.72 2.40
N HIS A 324 -3.22 -45.04 2.44
CA HIS A 324 -3.10 -45.82 3.68
C HIS A 324 -1.64 -45.82 4.21
N ALA A 325 -1.45 -46.24 5.47
CA ALA A 325 -0.12 -46.35 6.06
C ALA A 325 0.77 -47.32 5.25
N GLY A 326 2.01 -46.91 4.95
CA GLY A 326 2.91 -47.65 4.06
C GLY A 326 2.64 -47.41 2.57
N TYR A 327 1.88 -46.37 2.21
CA TYR A 327 1.68 -45.88 0.84
C TYR A 327 1.93 -44.36 0.78
N ARG A 328 2.37 -43.88 -0.38
CA ARG A 328 2.62 -42.46 -0.66
C ARG A 328 1.96 -42.04 -1.96
N MET A 329 1.52 -40.79 -2.01
CA MET A 329 0.98 -40.20 -3.23
C MET A 329 2.12 -39.93 -4.23
N VAL A 330 1.96 -40.40 -5.46
CA VAL A 330 2.87 -40.18 -6.60
C VAL A 330 2.00 -40.04 -7.85
N ASP A 331 2.08 -38.89 -8.53
CA ASP A 331 1.33 -38.58 -9.76
C ASP A 331 -0.19 -38.84 -9.68
N GLY A 332 -0.79 -38.57 -8.51
CA GLY A 332 -2.22 -38.79 -8.23
C GLY A 332 -2.59 -40.21 -7.80
N HIS A 333 -1.63 -41.13 -7.73
CA HIS A 333 -1.83 -42.52 -7.35
C HIS A 333 -1.14 -42.90 -6.03
N CYS A 334 -1.73 -43.86 -5.31
CA CYS A 334 -1.20 -44.32 -4.03
C CYS A 334 -0.27 -45.52 -4.24
N GLN A 335 1.01 -45.23 -4.46
CA GLN A 335 2.06 -46.24 -4.61
C GLN A 335 2.57 -46.70 -3.23
N ARG A 336 2.94 -47.98 -3.08
CA ARG A 336 3.50 -48.49 -1.82
C ARG A 336 4.79 -47.76 -1.48
N GLU A 337 4.94 -47.31 -0.24
CA GLU A 337 6.17 -46.67 0.23
C GLU A 337 7.30 -47.71 0.21
N SER A 338 8.34 -47.43 -0.57
CA SER A 338 9.55 -48.25 -0.64
C SER A 338 10.19 -48.39 0.74
N HIS A 339 10.58 -49.60 1.12
CA HIS A 339 11.34 -49.84 2.35
C HIS A 339 12.71 -49.14 2.29
N CYS A 340 13.23 -48.87 1.08
CA CYS A 340 14.45 -48.10 0.87
C CYS A 340 14.32 -46.59 1.11
N TYR A 341 13.11 -46.00 1.04
CA TYR A 341 12.94 -44.54 1.17
C TYR A 341 13.43 -43.98 2.52
N ARG A 342 13.47 -44.81 3.57
CA ARG A 342 14.08 -44.50 4.87
C ARG A 342 15.00 -45.63 5.37
N ALA A 343 15.59 -46.41 4.45
CA ALA A 343 16.59 -47.40 4.80
C ALA A 343 17.93 -46.71 5.13
N PRO A 344 18.55 -47.01 6.28
CA PRO A 344 19.87 -46.52 6.64
C PRO A 344 20.97 -47.33 5.93
N CYS A 345 20.98 -47.35 4.60
CA CYS A 345 22.05 -47.95 3.79
C CYS A 345 23.11 -46.90 3.42
N GLU A 346 24.39 -47.27 3.43
CA GLU A 346 25.49 -46.34 3.15
C GLU A 346 25.67 -46.00 1.66
N GLN A 347 25.31 -46.92 0.76
CA GLN A 347 25.53 -46.77 -0.70
C GLN A 347 24.28 -47.10 -1.53
N SER A 348 23.89 -48.37 -1.63
CA SER A 348 22.76 -48.84 -2.44
C SER A 348 21.70 -49.56 -1.59
N CYS A 349 20.46 -49.62 -2.09
CA CYS A 349 19.34 -50.28 -1.43
C CYS A 349 18.37 -50.90 -2.43
N GLU A 350 17.90 -52.12 -2.14
CA GLU A 350 16.86 -52.82 -2.90
C GLU A 350 15.65 -53.17 -2.02
N ASP A 351 14.43 -52.96 -2.53
CA ASP A 351 13.20 -53.49 -1.93
C ASP A 351 13.13 -55.01 -2.08
N VAL A 352 12.86 -55.73 -0.99
CA VAL A 352 12.71 -57.20 -0.98
C VAL A 352 11.44 -57.62 -0.22
N PRO A 353 10.91 -58.84 -0.45
CA PRO A 353 9.73 -59.33 0.26
C PRO A 353 9.92 -59.31 1.78
N GLY A 354 9.29 -58.35 2.47
CA GLY A 354 9.36 -58.16 3.92
C GLY A 354 10.29 -57.05 4.42
N GLY A 355 10.96 -56.29 3.54
CA GLY A 355 11.80 -55.16 3.95
C GLY A 355 12.71 -54.63 2.85
N TYR A 356 13.91 -54.21 3.23
CA TYR A 356 14.97 -53.77 2.31
C TYR A 356 16.24 -54.59 2.52
N ARG A 357 17.14 -54.57 1.54
CA ARG A 357 18.54 -55.00 1.68
C ARG A 357 19.46 -53.89 1.20
N CYS A 358 20.57 -53.66 1.90
CA CYS A 358 21.61 -52.76 1.44
C CYS A 358 22.56 -53.48 0.47
N GLY A 359 23.12 -52.72 -0.46
CA GLY A 359 24.21 -53.13 -1.34
C GLY A 359 25.31 -52.07 -1.35
N CYS A 360 26.49 -52.47 -1.84
CA CYS A 360 27.63 -51.59 -2.03
C CYS A 360 27.93 -51.46 -3.53
N TYR A 361 28.61 -50.38 -3.90
CA TYR A 361 29.20 -50.19 -5.21
C TYR A 361 30.47 -51.05 -5.36
N GLU A 362 30.97 -51.15 -6.59
CA GLU A 362 32.14 -51.99 -6.92
C GLU A 362 33.39 -51.56 -6.14
N GLY A 363 34.26 -52.53 -5.79
CA GLY A 363 35.37 -52.35 -4.86
C GLY A 363 35.02 -52.41 -3.36
N TYR A 364 33.73 -52.32 -3.00
CA TYR A 364 33.26 -52.36 -1.62
C TYR A 364 32.46 -53.62 -1.30
N ALA A 365 32.63 -54.13 -0.08
CA ALA A 365 31.86 -55.23 0.48
C ALA A 365 31.00 -54.74 1.67
N VAL A 366 29.82 -55.34 1.83
CA VAL A 366 28.97 -55.09 3.01
C VAL A 366 29.72 -55.54 4.27
N ASP A 367 29.81 -54.69 5.30
CA ASP A 367 30.47 -55.03 6.58
C ASP A 367 29.74 -56.22 7.24
N PRO A 368 30.42 -57.36 7.49
CA PRO A 368 29.83 -58.52 8.17
C PRO A 368 29.29 -58.22 9.59
N ARG A 369 29.63 -57.08 10.18
CA ARG A 369 29.23 -56.64 11.53
C ARG A 369 28.09 -55.62 11.53
N ASP A 370 27.96 -54.81 10.47
CA ASP A 370 26.83 -53.91 10.25
C ASP A 370 26.39 -53.97 8.78
N PRO A 371 25.37 -54.80 8.42
CA PRO A 371 24.92 -55.00 7.03
C PRO A 371 24.35 -53.77 6.30
N LYS A 372 24.46 -52.59 6.90
CA LYS A 372 24.12 -51.28 6.36
C LYS A 372 25.32 -50.55 5.74
N ARG A 373 26.54 -50.93 6.15
CA ARG A 373 27.79 -50.24 5.86
C ARG A 373 28.61 -50.97 4.80
N CYS A 374 29.43 -50.20 4.11
CA CYS A 374 30.28 -50.64 3.02
C CYS A 374 31.75 -50.39 3.37
N GLN A 375 32.51 -51.46 3.56
CA GLN A 375 33.96 -51.40 3.77
C GLN A 375 34.70 -51.68 2.45
N PRO A 376 35.84 -51.03 2.17
CA PRO A 376 36.66 -51.38 1.01
C PRO A 376 37.15 -52.83 1.15
N HIS A 377 37.23 -53.56 0.04
CA HIS A 377 37.61 -54.97 0.08
C HIS A 377 39.12 -55.19 0.36
N CYS A 378 39.95 -54.19 0.04
CA CYS A 378 41.39 -54.17 0.28
C CYS A 378 41.82 -52.77 0.79
N SER A 379 43.00 -52.66 1.42
CA SER A 379 43.51 -51.40 2.01
C SER A 379 44.92 -50.98 1.59
N ASP A 380 45.66 -51.87 0.94
CA ASP A 380 47.07 -51.72 0.56
C ASP A 380 47.29 -52.39 -0.81
N SER A 381 48.39 -52.09 -1.51
CA SER A 381 48.72 -52.59 -2.86
C SER A 381 49.14 -54.06 -2.93
N GLN A 382 48.80 -54.85 -1.91
CA GLN A 382 48.95 -56.30 -1.87
C GLN A 382 47.78 -56.92 -1.10
N CYS A 383 47.14 -57.95 -1.66
CA CYS A 383 46.01 -58.64 -1.02
C CYS A 383 46.10 -60.18 -1.14
N PRO A 384 45.45 -60.95 -0.24
CA PRO A 384 45.35 -62.40 -0.39
C PRO A 384 44.43 -62.78 -1.56
N PRO A 385 44.76 -63.82 -2.35
CA PRO A 385 43.88 -64.29 -3.42
C PRO A 385 42.54 -64.84 -2.91
N LEU A 386 41.50 -64.65 -3.72
CA LEU A 386 40.20 -65.26 -3.54
C LEU A 386 40.27 -66.72 -4.04
N CYS A 387 40.65 -67.61 -3.13
CA CYS A 387 40.70 -69.05 -3.36
C CYS A 387 39.33 -69.73 -3.16
N ASP A 388 39.12 -70.81 -3.90
CA ASP A 388 38.05 -71.76 -3.64
C ASP A 388 38.22 -72.48 -2.29
N GLN A 389 37.18 -73.19 -1.83
CA GLN A 389 37.17 -73.87 -0.53
C GLN A 389 38.21 -75.00 -0.36
N TYR A 390 38.92 -75.38 -1.43
CA TYR A 390 40.00 -76.36 -1.42
C TYR A 390 41.40 -75.75 -1.62
N GLY A 391 41.52 -74.45 -1.89
CA GLY A 391 42.79 -73.77 -2.13
C GLY A 391 43.50 -74.22 -3.42
N GLN A 392 42.75 -74.53 -4.47
CA GLN A 392 43.29 -75.03 -5.76
C GLN A 392 42.95 -74.15 -6.96
N ASP A 393 41.91 -73.32 -6.86
CA ASP A 393 41.61 -72.28 -7.84
C ASP A 393 41.58 -70.92 -7.12
N CYS A 394 42.72 -70.23 -7.15
CA CYS A 394 42.98 -68.96 -6.48
C CYS A 394 43.05 -67.83 -7.52
N LYS A 395 42.17 -66.83 -7.40
CA LYS A 395 42.11 -65.69 -8.31
C LYS A 395 42.25 -64.36 -7.57
N CYS A 396 42.94 -63.42 -8.20
CA CYS A 396 42.99 -62.06 -7.70
C CYS A 396 41.73 -61.27 -8.06
N PRO A 397 41.39 -60.21 -7.31
CA PRO A 397 40.48 -59.17 -7.77
C PRO A 397 40.98 -58.55 -9.10
N GLU A 398 40.08 -57.96 -9.87
CA GLU A 398 40.48 -57.16 -11.03
C GLU A 398 41.35 -55.97 -10.58
N GLY A 399 42.36 -55.60 -11.37
CA GLY A 399 43.42 -54.66 -10.96
C GLY A 399 44.61 -55.30 -10.22
N PHE A 400 44.62 -56.62 -9.98
CA PHE A 400 45.73 -57.33 -9.31
C PHE A 400 46.21 -58.56 -10.11
N LEU A 401 47.50 -58.87 -10.04
CA LEU A 401 48.11 -60.10 -10.57
C LEU A 401 48.63 -61.00 -9.44
N LEU A 402 48.55 -62.32 -9.63
CA LEU A 402 49.09 -63.29 -8.69
C LEU A 402 50.60 -63.43 -8.93
N ASP A 403 51.40 -63.06 -7.92
CA ASP A 403 52.87 -63.13 -7.93
C ASP A 403 53.38 -64.52 -7.47
N ASP A 404 54.67 -64.80 -7.66
CA ASP A 404 55.31 -66.10 -7.39
C ASP A 404 55.19 -66.57 -5.92
N ASP A 405 54.95 -65.65 -4.97
CA ASP A 405 54.72 -65.92 -3.53
C ASP A 405 53.22 -66.16 -3.17
N GLU A 406 52.37 -66.50 -4.15
CA GLU A 406 50.91 -66.71 -4.02
C GLU A 406 50.12 -65.49 -3.45
N LEU A 407 50.65 -64.28 -3.67
CA LEU A 407 50.07 -63.01 -3.22
C LEU A 407 49.56 -62.20 -4.42
N CYS A 408 48.40 -61.55 -4.29
CA CYS A 408 47.88 -60.66 -5.32
C CYS A 408 48.53 -59.28 -5.18
N VAL A 409 49.43 -58.95 -6.08
CA VAL A 409 50.13 -57.66 -6.15
C VAL A 409 49.38 -56.74 -7.12
N ASP A 410 49.29 -55.48 -6.74
CA ASP A 410 48.66 -54.40 -7.51
C ASP A 410 49.30 -54.26 -8.90
N ILE A 411 48.48 -54.10 -9.94
CA ILE A 411 48.96 -53.85 -11.30
C ILE A 411 49.27 -52.36 -11.43
N ASP A 412 50.54 -51.97 -11.43
CA ASP A 412 50.88 -50.57 -11.69
C ASP A 412 50.75 -50.24 -13.18
N GLU A 413 49.56 -49.78 -13.60
CA GLU A 413 49.32 -49.38 -14.99
C GLU A 413 50.04 -48.06 -15.37
N CYS A 414 50.51 -47.28 -14.39
CA CYS A 414 51.34 -46.11 -14.65
C CYS A 414 52.74 -46.53 -15.15
N ASP A 415 53.38 -47.50 -14.48
CA ASP A 415 54.68 -48.06 -14.90
C ASP A 415 54.58 -48.82 -16.23
N MET A 416 53.42 -49.41 -16.55
CA MET A 416 53.11 -49.94 -17.88
C MET A 416 52.76 -48.87 -18.94
N ASN A 417 52.75 -47.59 -18.57
CA ASN A 417 52.45 -46.44 -19.43
C ASN A 417 51.08 -46.58 -20.14
N TYR A 418 50.02 -46.94 -19.40
CA TYR A 418 48.66 -46.94 -19.96
C TYR A 418 48.16 -45.52 -20.25
N CYS A 419 48.39 -44.56 -19.34
CA CYS A 419 48.00 -43.16 -19.56
C CYS A 419 48.79 -42.48 -20.67
N GLU A 420 48.15 -41.57 -21.40
CA GLU A 420 48.82 -40.66 -22.34
C GLU A 420 49.74 -39.65 -21.63
N HIS A 421 49.38 -39.25 -20.40
CA HIS A 421 49.99 -38.14 -19.67
C HIS A 421 50.30 -38.51 -18.20
N ASN A 422 50.04 -37.61 -17.23
CA ASN A 422 50.38 -37.85 -15.83
C ASN A 422 49.48 -38.95 -15.24
N CYS A 423 49.99 -39.73 -14.29
CA CYS A 423 49.31 -40.91 -13.75
C CYS A 423 49.53 -41.00 -12.23
N THR A 424 48.54 -41.52 -11.51
CA THR A 424 48.70 -41.91 -10.11
C THR A 424 48.14 -43.32 -9.93
N ASN A 425 48.96 -44.26 -9.49
CA ASN A 425 48.51 -45.63 -9.22
C ASN A 425 47.85 -45.73 -7.84
N HIS A 426 46.84 -46.59 -7.71
CA HIS A 426 46.11 -46.89 -6.49
C HIS A 426 45.79 -48.40 -6.41
N PRO A 427 45.69 -49.01 -5.20
CA PRO A 427 45.40 -50.44 -5.06
C PRO A 427 44.11 -50.87 -5.78
N GLY A 428 44.26 -51.67 -6.83
CA GLY A 428 43.17 -52.14 -7.70
C GLY A 428 42.90 -51.27 -8.93
N GLY A 429 43.76 -50.30 -9.24
CA GLY A 429 43.76 -49.58 -10.51
C GLY A 429 44.15 -48.10 -10.43
N PHE A 430 44.86 -47.66 -11.46
CA PHE A 430 45.29 -46.29 -11.74
C PHE A 430 44.21 -45.21 -11.96
N GLN A 431 44.65 -43.94 -11.83
CA GLN A 431 43.94 -42.77 -12.33
C GLN A 431 44.85 -41.90 -13.21
N CYS A 432 44.43 -41.64 -14.45
CA CYS A 432 45.10 -40.71 -15.36
C CYS A 432 44.73 -39.24 -15.09
N HIS A 433 45.67 -38.34 -15.37
CA HIS A 433 45.56 -36.90 -15.14
C HIS A 433 46.03 -36.10 -16.36
N CYS A 434 45.11 -35.36 -16.98
CA CYS A 434 45.40 -34.53 -18.13
C CYS A 434 46.02 -33.16 -17.74
N PRO A 435 46.88 -32.58 -18.60
CA PRO A 435 47.41 -31.24 -18.42
C PRO A 435 46.33 -30.17 -18.62
N ALA A 436 46.59 -28.96 -18.12
CA ALA A 436 45.63 -27.86 -18.20
C ALA A 436 45.20 -27.57 -19.65
N GLY A 437 43.88 -27.50 -19.88
CA GLY A 437 43.26 -27.36 -21.21
C GLY A 437 42.82 -28.69 -21.85
N TYR A 438 43.06 -29.83 -21.20
CA TYR A 438 42.65 -31.16 -21.66
C TYR A 438 41.76 -31.84 -20.60
N ARG A 439 40.77 -32.62 -21.05
CA ARG A 439 39.96 -33.50 -20.20
C ARG A 439 40.17 -34.95 -20.57
N LEU A 440 40.06 -35.80 -19.57
CA LEU A 440 40.06 -37.25 -19.73
C LEU A 440 38.76 -37.66 -20.45
N VAL A 441 38.84 -38.52 -21.46
CA VAL A 441 37.69 -38.87 -22.33
C VAL A 441 37.28 -40.33 -22.28
N ASN A 442 38.23 -41.25 -22.08
CA ASN A 442 37.98 -42.69 -21.92
C ASN A 442 38.72 -43.22 -20.66
N ASP A 443 38.79 -42.41 -19.60
CA ASP A 443 39.57 -42.62 -18.37
C ASP A 443 41.09 -42.82 -18.53
N ILE A 444 41.58 -42.87 -19.79
CA ILE A 444 43.00 -43.08 -20.15
C ILE A 444 43.52 -41.98 -21.10
N ASP A 445 42.73 -41.62 -22.13
CA ASP A 445 43.10 -40.65 -23.17
C ASP A 445 42.76 -39.19 -22.78
N CYS A 446 43.61 -38.23 -23.19
CA CYS A 446 43.43 -36.80 -22.93
C CYS A 446 43.04 -36.00 -24.18
N ALA A 447 41.77 -35.64 -24.32
CA ALA A 447 41.32 -34.74 -25.39
C ALA A 447 41.38 -33.27 -24.96
N ALA A 448 41.77 -32.38 -25.87
CA ALA A 448 41.68 -30.94 -25.66
C ALA A 448 40.22 -30.54 -25.37
N VAL A 449 39.99 -29.75 -24.32
CA VAL A 449 38.64 -29.24 -23.99
C VAL A 449 38.24 -28.22 -25.05
N PRO A 450 37.12 -28.41 -25.77
CA PRO A 450 36.60 -27.39 -26.68
C PRO A 450 36.22 -26.13 -25.90
N GLU A 451 36.46 -24.94 -26.45
CA GLU A 451 36.19 -23.63 -25.81
C GLU A 451 34.69 -23.28 -25.66
N GLN A 452 33.84 -24.25 -25.30
CA GLN A 452 32.39 -24.11 -25.13
C GLN A 452 31.84 -24.76 -23.84
N ASP A 453 32.56 -25.70 -23.21
CA ASP A 453 32.17 -26.31 -21.93
C ASP A 453 32.78 -25.57 -20.72
N ALA A 454 32.46 -24.27 -20.57
CA ALA A 454 33.08 -23.37 -19.59
C ALA A 454 32.11 -22.44 -18.82
N GLU A 455 30.83 -22.80 -18.70
CA GLU A 455 29.89 -22.18 -17.75
C GLU A 455 29.23 -23.28 -16.90
N GLY A 456 29.26 -23.23 -15.55
CA GLY A 456 30.00 -22.32 -14.68
C GLY A 456 29.77 -22.65 -13.19
N PRO A 457 30.62 -22.20 -12.26
CA PRO A 457 30.44 -22.46 -10.84
C PRO A 457 29.49 -21.45 -10.20
N TYR A 458 28.40 -21.94 -9.57
CA TYR A 458 27.80 -21.25 -8.43
C TYR A 458 27.85 -22.17 -7.21
N SER A 459 28.57 -21.72 -6.18
CA SER A 459 28.76 -22.46 -4.93
C SER A 459 27.85 -21.92 -3.84
N GLY A 460 27.29 -22.82 -3.04
CA GLY A 460 26.64 -22.55 -1.76
C GLY A 460 26.28 -23.89 -1.09
N ASP A 461 26.61 -24.17 0.16
CA ASP A 461 27.33 -23.35 1.16
C ASP A 461 28.14 -24.21 2.14
N SER A 462 28.94 -23.53 2.97
CA SER A 462 29.34 -23.80 4.36
C SER A 462 28.75 -25.02 5.12
N GLU A 463 29.39 -25.60 6.14
CA GLU A 463 30.38 -24.99 7.05
C GLU A 463 31.27 -25.99 7.82
N SER A 464 32.52 -25.57 8.09
CA SER A 464 33.33 -25.72 9.32
C SER A 464 33.08 -26.89 10.32
N GLN A 465 34.15 -27.62 10.67
CA GLN A 465 34.72 -27.54 12.03
C GLN A 465 36.18 -28.04 12.19
N THR A 466 37.02 -27.12 12.70
CA THR A 466 38.23 -27.23 13.57
C THR A 466 38.80 -28.62 13.94
N LEU A 467 40.11 -28.91 13.84
CA LEU A 467 41.30 -28.29 14.52
C LEU A 467 41.35 -28.46 16.05
N PRO A 468 42.52 -28.39 16.73
CA PRO A 468 43.93 -28.52 16.30
C PRO A 468 44.45 -29.89 16.88
N PRO A 469 45.69 -30.10 17.42
CA PRO A 469 47.04 -29.48 17.29
C PRO A 469 48.02 -30.42 16.52
N HIS A 470 49.35 -30.31 16.45
CA HIS A 470 50.42 -29.61 17.19
C HIS A 470 51.43 -28.87 16.27
N THR A 471 52.50 -28.32 16.86
CA THR A 471 53.53 -27.41 16.30
C THR A 471 54.91 -27.70 16.97
N PRO A 472 56.09 -27.10 16.62
CA PRO A 472 56.29 -25.81 15.90
C PRO A 472 57.52 -25.59 14.94
N ALA A 473 57.33 -24.65 13.98
CA ALA A 473 58.31 -23.62 13.50
C ALA A 473 59.56 -24.02 12.65
N PRO A 474 60.27 -23.10 11.94
CA PRO A 474 60.11 -21.62 11.86
C PRO A 474 60.12 -20.92 10.47
N ARG A 475 59.08 -20.11 10.23
CA ARG A 475 59.04 -18.71 9.69
C ARG A 475 60.07 -18.14 8.65
N THR A 476 59.55 -17.88 7.42
CA THR A 476 59.53 -16.59 6.64
C THR A 476 60.85 -15.96 6.09
N PRO A 477 60.88 -15.36 4.86
CA PRO A 477 59.95 -14.29 4.40
C PRO A 477 59.40 -14.39 2.95
N ALA A 478 58.62 -13.38 2.56
CA ALA A 478 58.00 -13.14 1.24
C ALA A 478 58.44 -11.73 0.72
N PRO A 479 57.89 -11.13 -0.36
CA PRO A 479 57.02 -11.65 -1.44
C PRO A 479 57.51 -11.27 -2.87
N SER A 480 56.82 -11.75 -3.91
CA SER A 480 56.89 -11.13 -5.25
C SER A 480 55.58 -11.27 -6.04
N ARG A 481 54.68 -10.28 -5.90
CA ARG A 481 53.62 -10.05 -6.91
C ARG A 481 54.20 -9.24 -8.08
N SER A 482 54.13 -9.78 -9.29
CA SER A 482 53.98 -8.99 -10.51
C SER A 482 52.49 -8.97 -10.90
N PRO A 483 52.00 -7.95 -11.64
CA PRO A 483 50.58 -7.68 -11.72
C PRO A 483 49.83 -8.64 -12.66
N PRO A 484 48.51 -8.86 -12.45
CA PRO A 484 47.66 -9.38 -13.51
C PRO A 484 47.75 -8.43 -14.71
N LYS A 485 48.06 -8.97 -15.89
CA LYS A 485 47.90 -8.23 -17.14
C LYS A 485 46.41 -7.96 -17.32
N ALA A 486 46.05 -6.77 -17.82
CA ALA A 486 44.66 -6.48 -18.15
C ALA A 486 44.20 -7.44 -19.26
N GLU A 487 43.22 -8.29 -18.95
CA GLU A 487 42.48 -9.01 -19.97
C GLU A 487 41.73 -7.98 -20.82
N LEU A 488 41.86 -8.09 -22.13
CA LEU A 488 41.03 -7.31 -23.04
C LEU A 488 39.61 -7.85 -22.90
N LEU A 489 38.62 -6.97 -22.73
CA LEU A 489 37.21 -7.37 -22.79
C LEU A 489 36.98 -8.20 -24.06
N HIS A 490 36.40 -9.39 -23.90
CA HIS A 490 35.95 -10.21 -25.01
C HIS A 490 35.15 -9.34 -25.99
N PRO A 491 35.31 -9.49 -27.32
CA PRO A 491 34.48 -8.75 -28.28
C PRO A 491 32.97 -8.99 -28.05
N GLY A 492 32.58 -10.18 -27.58
CA GLY A 492 31.21 -10.47 -27.13
C GLY A 492 30.77 -9.64 -25.92
N ALA A 493 31.65 -9.42 -24.93
CA ALA A 493 31.38 -8.55 -23.78
C ALA A 493 31.30 -7.07 -24.18
N LEU A 494 32.15 -6.61 -25.12
CA LEU A 494 32.06 -5.27 -25.70
C LEU A 494 30.75 -5.07 -26.47
N VAL A 495 30.31 -6.06 -27.26
CA VAL A 495 29.01 -6.02 -27.94
C VAL A 495 27.85 -6.07 -26.94
N GLY A 496 27.91 -6.92 -25.90
CA GLY A 496 26.90 -7.01 -24.86
C GLY A 496 26.77 -5.70 -24.06
N ILE A 497 27.88 -5.09 -23.68
CA ILE A 497 27.91 -3.77 -23.02
C ILE A 497 27.42 -2.67 -23.97
N ALA A 498 27.79 -2.70 -25.25
CA ALA A 498 27.31 -1.73 -26.23
C ALA A 498 25.79 -1.86 -26.46
N VAL A 499 25.26 -3.07 -26.60
CA VAL A 499 23.82 -3.34 -26.74
C VAL A 499 23.07 -2.97 -25.47
N GLY A 500 23.58 -3.32 -24.28
CA GLY A 500 23.01 -2.92 -22.99
C GLY A 500 23.01 -1.40 -22.78
N ALA A 501 24.09 -0.72 -23.16
CA ALA A 501 24.18 0.74 -23.12
C ALA A 501 23.24 1.42 -24.13
N VAL A 502 23.08 0.86 -25.34
CA VAL A 502 22.11 1.35 -26.33
C VAL A 502 20.68 1.12 -25.85
N LEU A 503 20.34 -0.05 -25.30
CA LEU A 503 19.01 -0.35 -24.77
C LEU A 503 18.66 0.53 -23.57
N THR A 504 19.59 0.76 -22.63
CA THR A 504 19.37 1.68 -21.51
C THR A 504 19.32 3.14 -21.96
N ALA A 505 20.13 3.57 -22.94
CA ALA A 505 20.02 4.90 -23.54
C ALA A 505 18.68 5.10 -24.25
N LEU A 506 18.19 4.11 -24.99
CA LEU A 506 16.87 4.12 -25.63
C LEU A 506 15.74 4.16 -24.60
N ALA A 507 15.83 3.40 -23.50
CA ALA A 507 14.88 3.44 -22.40
C ALA A 507 14.86 4.81 -21.69
N LEU A 508 16.04 5.41 -21.46
CA LEU A 508 16.17 6.75 -20.88
C LEU A 508 15.69 7.85 -21.84
N LEU A 509 15.87 7.70 -23.15
CA LEU A 509 15.30 8.59 -24.17
C LEU A 509 13.78 8.45 -24.27
N ALA A 510 13.23 7.23 -24.17
CA ALA A 510 11.78 6.99 -24.13
C ALA A 510 11.14 7.57 -22.87
N LEU A 511 11.79 7.38 -21.70
CA LEU A 511 11.37 7.97 -20.43
C LEU A 511 11.49 9.51 -20.47
N GLY A 512 12.60 10.03 -21.00
CA GLY A 512 12.82 11.46 -21.21
C GLY A 512 11.78 12.08 -22.15
N TYR A 513 11.43 11.40 -23.23
CA TYR A 513 10.34 11.78 -24.14
C TYR A 513 8.98 11.72 -23.44
N HIS A 514 8.70 10.72 -22.59
CA HIS A 514 7.47 10.67 -21.79
C HIS A 514 7.37 11.80 -20.76
N LEU A 515 8.49 12.16 -20.12
CA LEU A 515 8.57 13.27 -19.15
C LEU A 515 8.48 14.63 -19.86
N ALA A 516 9.11 14.78 -21.03
CA ALA A 516 8.96 15.94 -21.90
C ALA A 516 7.52 16.07 -22.41
N LYS A 517 6.88 14.96 -22.83
CA LYS A 517 5.46 14.92 -23.23
C LYS A 517 4.49 15.21 -22.07
N LYS A 518 4.90 14.95 -20.82
CA LYS A 518 4.19 15.42 -19.61
C LYS A 518 4.41 16.91 -19.31
N ARG A 519 5.60 17.47 -19.61
CA ARG A 519 5.93 18.90 -19.36
C ARG A 519 5.51 19.85 -20.48
N CYS A 520 5.50 19.39 -21.73
CA CYS A 520 5.13 20.14 -22.92
C CYS A 520 3.67 19.92 -23.34
N ARG A 521 2.87 19.25 -22.52
CA ARG A 521 1.41 19.38 -22.57
C ARG A 521 1.09 20.72 -21.89
N PRO A 522 0.63 21.75 -22.62
CA PRO A 522 0.14 22.96 -21.95
C PRO A 522 -1.01 22.57 -21.00
N PRO A 523 -1.29 23.37 -19.96
CA PRO A 523 -2.45 23.12 -19.11
C PRO A 523 -3.69 23.05 -19.99
N ALA A 524 -4.29 21.87 -20.10
CA ALA A 524 -5.52 21.68 -20.86
C ALA A 524 -6.60 22.46 -20.12
N THR A 525 -7.15 23.48 -20.79
CA THR A 525 -8.16 24.34 -20.18
C THR A 525 -9.40 23.51 -19.85
N MET A 526 -9.83 23.56 -18.59
CA MET A 526 -11.16 23.07 -18.20
C MET A 526 -12.21 24.11 -18.58
N ASP A 527 -12.43 24.28 -19.88
CA ASP A 527 -13.50 25.14 -20.38
C ASP A 527 -14.85 24.41 -20.28
N TYR A 528 -15.54 24.70 -19.17
CA TYR A 528 -16.97 24.47 -19.05
C TYR A 528 -17.70 25.26 -20.16
N LYS A 529 -18.66 24.63 -20.84
CA LYS A 529 -19.56 25.33 -21.76
C LYS A 529 -20.47 26.30 -20.99
N CYS A 530 -20.34 27.59 -21.26
CA CYS A 530 -21.41 28.59 -21.21
C CYS A 530 -21.18 29.62 -22.32
N GLY A 531 -22.23 29.97 -23.06
CA GLY A 531 -22.09 30.56 -24.40
C GLY A 531 -22.25 32.08 -24.52
N GLY A 532 -21.91 32.59 -25.70
CA GLY A 532 -22.20 33.96 -26.17
C GLY A 532 -20.95 34.84 -26.36
N PRO A 533 -21.03 35.91 -27.16
CA PRO A 533 -22.20 36.42 -27.88
C PRO A 533 -22.25 36.01 -29.36
N HIS A 534 -23.34 36.39 -30.03
CA HIS A 534 -23.52 36.29 -31.48
C HIS A 534 -23.07 37.60 -32.13
N GLU A 535 -22.04 37.57 -32.98
CA GLU A 535 -21.93 38.52 -34.09
C GLU A 535 -22.17 37.78 -35.40
N LYS A 536 -22.83 38.45 -36.36
CA LYS A 536 -23.14 37.91 -37.69
C LYS A 536 -22.43 38.79 -38.72
N GLU A 537 -21.39 38.26 -39.34
CA GLU A 537 -20.81 38.89 -40.52
C GLU A 537 -21.30 38.18 -41.80
N LEU A 538 -21.64 38.96 -42.82
CA LEU A 538 -22.31 38.46 -44.03
C LEU A 538 -21.30 38.05 -45.10
N GLY A 539 -21.17 36.75 -45.34
CA GLY A 539 -20.51 36.20 -46.54
C GLY A 539 -21.51 35.98 -47.68
N LEU A 540 -21.57 36.90 -48.64
CA LEU A 540 -22.38 36.75 -49.85
C LEU A 540 -21.76 35.70 -50.80
N GLN A 541 -22.54 34.71 -51.23
CA GLN A 541 -22.19 33.87 -52.40
C GLN A 541 -22.82 34.44 -53.68
N PRO A 542 -22.13 34.36 -54.84
CA PRO A 542 -22.68 34.76 -56.12
C PRO A 542 -23.70 33.73 -56.66
N VAL A 543 -24.76 34.22 -57.29
CA VAL A 543 -25.72 33.39 -58.04
C VAL A 543 -25.17 33.13 -59.45
N ALA A 544 -25.33 31.91 -59.95
CA ALA A 544 -25.11 31.58 -61.36
C ALA A 544 -26.18 30.58 -61.84
N SER A 545 -27.04 31.06 -62.76
CA SER A 545 -28.14 30.34 -63.44
C SER A 545 -29.25 29.79 -62.54
#